data_AF-A0A832XZL5-F1
#
_entry.id   AF-A0A832XZL5-F1
#
_cell.length_a   1.000
_cell.length_b   1.000
_cell.length_c   1.000
_cell.angle_alpha   90.00
_cell.angle_beta   90.00
_cell.angle_gamma   90.00
#
_symmetry.space_group_name_H-M   'P 1'
#
loop_
_entity.id
_entity.type
_entity.pdbx_description
1 polymer ?
#
loop_
_entity_poly.entity_id
_entity_poly.type
_entity_poly.pdbx_seq_one_letter_code
_entity_poly.pdbx_strand_id
1 'polypeptide(L)'
;MNRLSSVALALMLTLTTMSTGSIEFEDFQRTEDTSNGFTVDGNDTINRTDTFPFDVLFDDYHEYYEVVSELQRFANDYPHIVEFYYLTDMIPAGQTWQGNEIVGIKISDNVANEPDFYDDPDEETFFIVGNHHAREWMTVVTPLYFVYFLTHFYGMEPTDNDGDGLINEDPIDGVDNDGDGEQGGRVDEYGRALFDGIDNDGDGIIDEGIDEDPSEARITHLINNREIWIVPILNPDGYMYDREDPSRFWRKNMRDNDQDDRYGGECDGVDLNRNYAFEWSHNTQFTALIGDDLEPEFTVDDDNICSDVYHGPRDFNDDDGDCKEGFFANPCVIGDQNTGDVTGVDEDPPDAQHTDDDEDGKVDEDREGGFSEPETQVIEYLTWRLDIYEDYPQDDYLEDYQNGIDRENWPDMFVTNPNGDYIRNYRTEDHDMKHNIMNSVSYHSCSELYIWPWGYKDQDPPHELYMENQVKPLMNLTGYGNWKDQGGYKVSGDINDYQYGMQGSFSYTVELNSCGSQGGLQGGFHADPLLIRPTVRMHLLTNMHLLDESPEARIGQMFPDYGDLNGPGIHSPEDTMMPELSILSSKGKT
;
A
#
# COMPACT_ATOMS: atom_id res chain seq x y z
N MET A 1 -70.02 3.55 19.55
CA MET A 1 -70.71 4.57 18.74
C MET A 1 -69.67 5.24 17.87
N ASN A 2 -69.93 5.41 16.56
CA ASN A 2 -69.15 6.18 15.56
C ASN A 2 -67.69 5.67 15.31
N ARG A 3 -67.20 5.23 14.12
CA ARG A 3 -67.22 5.77 12.72
C ARG A 3 -66.72 7.22 12.67
N LEU A 4 -65.68 7.64 11.91
CA LEU A 4 -64.76 7.06 10.90
C LEU A 4 -63.31 7.58 11.20
N SER A 5 -62.22 7.32 10.46
CA SER A 5 -62.00 6.76 9.10
C SER A 5 -60.62 6.08 8.94
N SER A 6 -60.38 5.44 7.79
CA SER A 6 -59.13 4.79 7.37
C SER A 6 -58.21 5.73 6.56
N VAL A 7 -57.22 6.36 7.20
CA VAL A 7 -56.29 7.31 6.55
C VAL A 7 -54.80 7.03 6.83
N ALA A 8 -54.45 6.26 7.86
CA ALA A 8 -53.06 6.07 8.30
C ALA A 8 -52.31 4.87 7.68
N LEU A 9 -52.93 4.10 6.77
CA LEU A 9 -52.36 2.83 6.24
C LEU A 9 -52.24 2.81 4.70
N ALA A 10 -52.13 3.99 4.08
CA ALA A 10 -52.09 4.15 2.63
C ALA A 10 -50.97 5.11 2.16
N LEU A 11 -49.88 5.25 2.94
CA LEU A 11 -48.78 6.17 2.65
C LEU A 11 -47.41 5.50 2.42
N MET A 12 -47.33 4.17 2.45
CA MET A 12 -46.09 3.41 2.16
C MET A 12 -46.22 2.42 0.98
N LEU A 13 -47.31 2.49 0.19
CA LEU A 13 -47.56 1.48 -0.86
C LEU A 13 -48.21 2.02 -2.15
N THR A 14 -47.92 3.27 -2.53
CA THR A 14 -48.22 3.81 -3.86
C THR A 14 -47.23 4.92 -4.24
N LEU A 15 -46.02 4.55 -4.67
CA LEU A 15 -45.13 5.45 -5.45
C LEU A 15 -44.14 4.68 -6.34
N THR A 16 -44.56 3.49 -6.80
CA THR A 16 -43.97 2.84 -7.97
C THR A 16 -44.96 2.92 -9.14
N THR A 17 -44.41 2.97 -10.35
CA THR A 17 -45.07 3.11 -11.67
C THR A 17 -45.46 4.53 -12.14
N MET A 18 -44.90 4.87 -13.31
CA MET A 18 -45.36 5.88 -14.29
C MET A 18 -45.12 7.39 -13.99
N SER A 19 -43.88 7.82 -14.22
CA SER A 19 -43.64 9.04 -15.01
C SER A 19 -42.50 8.80 -16.00
N THR A 20 -42.82 8.29 -17.18
CA THR A 20 -41.92 8.30 -18.35
C THR A 20 -41.79 9.73 -18.86
N GLY A 21 -40.97 10.53 -18.18
CA GLY A 21 -40.56 11.86 -18.61
C GLY A 21 -39.39 11.71 -19.57
N SER A 22 -39.67 11.57 -20.87
CA SER A 22 -38.65 11.65 -21.91
C SER A 22 -37.99 13.03 -21.86
N ILE A 23 -36.73 13.09 -21.43
CA ILE A 23 -35.86 14.22 -21.77
C ILE A 23 -35.61 14.08 -23.28
N GLU A 24 -36.08 15.06 -24.06
CA GLU A 24 -35.70 15.15 -25.46
C GLU A 24 -34.21 15.52 -25.50
N PHE A 25 -33.37 14.58 -25.93
CA PHE A 25 -32.06 14.93 -26.46
C PHE A 25 -32.32 15.79 -27.71
N GLU A 26 -31.87 17.05 -27.70
CA GLU A 26 -31.76 17.79 -28.96
C GLU A 26 -30.82 17.00 -29.88
N ASP A 27 -31.20 16.84 -31.15
CA ASP A 27 -30.41 16.16 -32.17
C ASP A 27 -29.01 16.81 -32.26
N PHE A 28 -28.04 16.23 -31.55
CA PHE A 28 -26.64 16.55 -31.78
C PHE A 28 -26.27 15.94 -33.12
N GLN A 29 -26.45 16.73 -34.19
CA GLN A 29 -26.03 16.32 -35.52
C GLN A 29 -24.55 15.98 -35.46
N ARG A 30 -24.26 14.72 -35.79
CA ARG A 30 -22.91 14.15 -35.90
C ARG A 30 -22.10 14.94 -36.94
N THR A 31 -21.48 16.04 -36.51
CA THR A 31 -20.32 16.62 -37.17
C THR A 31 -19.17 15.68 -36.91
N GLU A 32 -18.76 14.96 -37.96
CA GLU A 32 -17.44 14.33 -37.99
C GLU A 32 -16.40 15.45 -37.98
N ASP A 33 -15.91 15.80 -36.80
CA ASP A 33 -14.78 16.71 -36.62
C ASP A 33 -13.69 15.98 -35.85
N THR A 34 -12.61 15.64 -36.57
CA THR A 34 -11.47 14.90 -36.05
C THR A 34 -10.49 15.87 -35.41
N SER A 35 -10.79 16.31 -34.19
CA SER A 35 -9.87 17.10 -33.36
C SER A 35 -10.24 17.01 -31.88
N ASN A 36 -9.28 16.60 -31.05
CA ASN A 36 -9.41 16.63 -29.59
C ASN A 36 -9.69 18.06 -29.13
N GLY A 37 -10.76 18.23 -28.35
CA GLY A 37 -11.34 19.54 -28.03
C GLY A 37 -10.68 20.28 -26.88
N PHE A 38 -9.36 20.50 -26.93
CA PHE A 38 -8.66 21.36 -25.96
C PHE A 38 -8.79 22.83 -26.39
N THR A 39 -9.74 23.57 -25.82
CA THR A 39 -9.80 25.04 -26.02
C THR A 39 -8.81 25.73 -25.12
N VAL A 40 -7.58 25.93 -25.61
CA VAL A 40 -6.58 26.81 -24.98
C VAL A 40 -7.16 28.21 -24.88
N ASP A 41 -7.36 28.71 -23.66
CA ASP A 41 -7.83 30.08 -23.45
C ASP A 41 -6.68 31.06 -23.75
N GLY A 42 -7.01 32.17 -24.41
CA GLY A 42 -6.04 33.00 -25.14
C GLY A 42 -5.10 33.88 -24.30
N ASN A 43 -4.83 33.49 -23.06
CA ASN A 43 -3.92 34.15 -22.12
C ASN A 43 -3.10 33.13 -21.31
N ASP A 44 -2.95 31.91 -21.82
CA ASP A 44 -1.97 30.97 -21.29
C ASP A 44 -0.54 31.49 -21.58
N THR A 45 0.25 31.64 -20.53
CA THR A 45 1.66 32.06 -20.58
C THR A 45 2.61 30.97 -20.08
N ILE A 46 2.09 29.78 -19.77
CA ILE A 46 2.88 28.63 -19.35
C ILE A 46 3.57 28.07 -20.61
N ASN A 47 4.88 27.84 -20.53
CA ASN A 47 5.59 27.09 -21.55
C ASN A 47 5.13 25.62 -21.46
N ARG A 48 4.77 25.01 -22.59
CA ARG A 48 4.15 23.67 -22.63
C ARG A 48 5.02 22.65 -23.37
N THR A 49 6.33 22.82 -23.31
CA THR A 49 7.26 21.78 -23.79
C THR A 49 7.40 20.68 -22.73
N ASP A 50 7.29 21.06 -21.46
CA ASP A 50 7.81 20.33 -20.32
C ASP A 50 6.66 20.07 -19.31
N THR A 51 5.55 19.47 -19.77
CA THR A 51 4.38 19.13 -18.92
C THR A 51 3.58 17.96 -19.47
N PHE A 52 3.30 16.96 -18.64
CA PHE A 52 2.37 15.88 -18.96
C PHE A 52 0.92 16.39 -18.98
N PRO A 53 0.03 15.86 -19.84
CA PRO A 53 -1.34 16.37 -20.00
C PRO A 53 -2.21 16.33 -18.74
N PHE A 54 -1.83 15.52 -17.75
CA PHE A 54 -2.55 15.33 -16.48
C PHE A 54 -2.03 16.18 -15.31
N ASP A 55 -0.90 16.88 -15.43
CA ASP A 55 -0.34 17.70 -14.34
C ASP A 55 -1.28 18.80 -13.84
N VAL A 56 -2.15 19.30 -14.73
CA VAL A 56 -3.22 20.26 -14.44
C VAL A 56 -4.27 19.75 -13.44
N LEU A 57 -4.24 18.46 -13.11
CA LEU A 57 -5.10 17.82 -12.12
C LEU A 57 -4.43 17.78 -10.73
N PHE A 58 -3.11 17.97 -10.67
CA PHE A 58 -2.29 17.92 -9.46
C PHE A 58 -1.90 19.32 -8.94
N ASP A 59 -2.76 20.32 -9.19
CA ASP A 59 -2.67 21.67 -8.63
C ASP A 59 -3.16 21.76 -7.16
N ASP A 60 -3.87 20.74 -6.66
CA ASP A 60 -4.35 20.61 -5.27
C ASP A 60 -4.51 19.12 -4.89
N TYR A 61 -4.66 18.84 -3.60
CA TYR A 61 -4.95 17.50 -3.10
C TYR A 61 -6.39 17.09 -3.41
N HIS A 62 -6.57 15.85 -3.83
CA HIS A 62 -7.85 15.28 -4.26
C HIS A 62 -8.71 14.85 -3.07
N GLU A 63 -10.01 15.08 -3.13
CA GLU A 63 -10.97 14.50 -2.17
C GLU A 63 -11.14 12.98 -2.39
N TYR A 64 -11.51 12.24 -1.34
CA TYR A 64 -11.75 10.78 -1.42
C TYR A 64 -12.64 10.38 -2.62
N TYR A 65 -13.76 11.08 -2.83
CA TYR A 65 -14.68 10.80 -3.94
C TYR A 65 -14.10 11.11 -5.32
N GLU A 66 -13.13 12.03 -5.41
CA GLU A 66 -12.42 12.33 -6.65
C GLU A 66 -11.46 11.18 -6.95
N VAL A 67 -10.68 10.72 -5.97
CA VAL A 67 -9.81 9.54 -6.10
C VAL A 67 -10.62 8.30 -6.53
N VAL A 68 -11.74 7.99 -5.85
CA VAL A 68 -12.61 6.86 -6.23
C VAL A 68 -13.14 7.01 -7.66
N SER A 69 -13.61 8.21 -8.04
CA SER A 69 -14.11 8.47 -9.40
C SER A 69 -13.03 8.34 -10.46
N GLU A 70 -11.79 8.67 -10.13
CA GLU A 70 -10.64 8.60 -11.04
C GLU A 70 -10.17 7.16 -11.25
N LEU A 71 -10.02 6.37 -10.17
CA LEU A 71 -9.73 4.93 -10.28
C LEU A 71 -10.82 4.19 -11.09
N GLN A 72 -12.09 4.52 -10.87
CA GLN A 72 -13.19 4.00 -11.69
C GLN A 72 -13.10 4.47 -13.15
N ARG A 73 -12.66 5.71 -13.42
CA ARG A 73 -12.46 6.19 -14.80
C ARG A 73 -11.38 5.35 -15.50
N PHE A 74 -10.25 5.09 -14.84
CA PHE A 74 -9.17 4.28 -15.40
C PHE A 74 -9.62 2.86 -15.75
N ALA A 75 -10.34 2.17 -14.87
CA ALA A 75 -10.90 0.84 -15.19
C ALA A 75 -11.91 0.88 -16.35
N ASN A 76 -12.67 1.96 -16.53
CA ASN A 76 -13.62 2.09 -17.67
C ASN A 76 -12.93 2.46 -19.00
N ASP A 77 -11.89 3.29 -18.97
CA ASP A 77 -11.17 3.76 -20.16
C ASP A 77 -10.09 2.76 -20.62
N TYR A 78 -9.48 2.04 -19.67
CA TYR A 78 -8.41 1.05 -19.87
C TYR A 78 -8.77 -0.35 -19.33
N PRO A 79 -9.95 -0.92 -19.64
CA PRO A 79 -10.46 -2.19 -19.06
C PRO A 79 -9.70 -3.44 -19.52
N HIS A 80 -8.56 -3.27 -20.19
CA HIS A 80 -7.68 -4.33 -20.67
C HIS A 80 -6.35 -4.36 -19.92
N ILE A 81 -6.10 -3.32 -19.10
CA ILE A 81 -4.94 -3.23 -18.22
C ILE A 81 -5.25 -2.73 -16.80
N VAL A 82 -6.45 -2.22 -16.52
CA VAL A 82 -6.84 -1.74 -15.17
C VAL A 82 -8.12 -2.43 -14.73
N GLU A 83 -8.07 -3.07 -13.56
CA GLU A 83 -9.24 -3.61 -12.85
C GLU A 83 -9.43 -2.86 -11.52
N PHE A 84 -10.68 -2.60 -11.13
CA PHE A 84 -11.03 -1.79 -9.96
C PHE A 84 -11.71 -2.62 -8.88
N TYR A 85 -11.21 -2.51 -7.65
CA TYR A 85 -11.68 -3.29 -6.53
C TYR A 85 -12.22 -2.43 -5.39
N TYR A 86 -13.40 -2.80 -4.90
CA TYR A 86 -13.84 -2.47 -3.54
C TYR A 86 -13.19 -3.48 -2.60
N LEU A 87 -12.05 -3.12 -2.01
CA LEU A 87 -11.29 -4.05 -1.17
C LEU A 87 -12.03 -4.41 0.11
N THR A 88 -12.91 -3.51 0.57
CA THR A 88 -13.86 -3.74 1.66
C THR A 88 -14.82 -4.93 1.42
N ASP A 89 -15.07 -5.36 0.19
CA ASP A 89 -15.85 -6.58 -0.11
C ASP A 89 -15.16 -7.87 0.39
N MET A 90 -13.86 -7.85 0.70
CA MET A 90 -13.12 -9.01 1.21
C MET A 90 -13.31 -9.26 2.71
N ILE A 91 -13.69 -8.26 3.49
CA ILE A 91 -13.73 -8.30 4.97
C ILE A 91 -15.18 -8.41 5.51
N PRO A 92 -15.44 -8.91 6.73
CA PRO A 92 -16.80 -9.15 7.23
C PRO A 92 -17.62 -7.89 7.43
N ALA A 93 -16.92 -6.81 7.78
CA ALA A 93 -17.52 -5.51 8.00
C ALA A 93 -18.15 -4.98 6.70
N GLY A 94 -17.54 -5.28 5.54
CA GLY A 94 -17.96 -4.77 4.24
C GLY A 94 -17.74 -3.27 4.04
N GLN A 95 -17.12 -2.57 4.99
CA GLN A 95 -16.96 -1.11 5.05
C GLN A 95 -16.06 -0.71 6.23
N THR A 96 -15.61 0.55 6.26
CA THR A 96 -14.95 1.18 7.42
C THR A 96 -15.92 1.53 8.57
N TRP A 97 -15.39 2.07 9.68
CA TRP A 97 -16.17 2.47 10.86
C TRP A 97 -17.27 3.50 10.60
N GLN A 98 -17.10 4.38 9.60
CA GLN A 98 -18.10 5.37 9.17
C GLN A 98 -18.90 4.93 7.94
N GLY A 99 -18.64 3.74 7.39
CA GLY A 99 -19.38 3.17 6.27
C GLY A 99 -18.88 3.63 4.89
N ASN A 100 -17.57 3.90 4.76
CA ASN A 100 -16.93 4.19 3.49
C ASN A 100 -16.21 2.93 2.96
N GLU A 101 -15.91 2.93 1.67
CA GLU A 101 -15.23 1.82 0.99
C GLU A 101 -13.73 2.08 0.89
N ILE A 102 -12.92 1.05 1.06
CA ILE A 102 -11.49 1.11 0.72
C ILE A 102 -11.36 0.60 -0.71
N VAL A 103 -10.68 1.37 -1.55
CA VAL A 103 -10.60 1.10 -2.98
C VAL A 103 -9.15 0.91 -3.42
N GLY A 104 -8.96 -0.02 -4.35
CA GLY A 104 -7.67 -0.25 -4.99
C GLY A 104 -7.85 -0.58 -6.47
N ILE A 105 -6.74 -0.59 -7.19
CA ILE A 105 -6.67 -1.08 -8.56
C ILE A 105 -5.54 -2.10 -8.72
N LYS A 106 -5.74 -3.03 -9.65
CA LYS A 106 -4.67 -3.84 -10.26
C LYS A 106 -4.34 -3.24 -11.62
N ILE A 107 -3.07 -3.07 -11.92
CA ILE A 107 -2.56 -2.77 -13.27
C ILE A 107 -1.62 -3.90 -13.70
N SER A 108 -1.98 -4.63 -14.75
CA SER A 108 -1.10 -5.53 -15.53
C SER A 108 -1.67 -5.66 -16.95
N ASP A 109 -1.12 -6.48 -17.84
CA ASP A 109 -1.86 -6.91 -19.03
C ASP A 109 -2.95 -7.93 -18.67
N ASN A 110 -3.83 -8.20 -19.63
CA ASN A 110 -4.81 -9.28 -19.60
C ASN A 110 -5.88 -9.31 -18.46
N VAL A 111 -5.82 -8.42 -17.45
CA VAL A 111 -6.69 -8.38 -16.24
C VAL A 111 -8.18 -8.67 -16.49
N ALA A 112 -8.72 -8.23 -17.63
CA ALA A 112 -10.09 -8.49 -18.08
C ALA A 112 -10.50 -9.97 -18.24
N ASN A 113 -9.52 -10.88 -18.28
CA ASN A 113 -9.72 -12.33 -18.48
C ASN A 113 -9.33 -13.15 -17.24
N GLU A 114 -8.95 -12.48 -16.15
CA GLU A 114 -8.55 -13.10 -14.89
C GLU A 114 -9.73 -13.16 -13.91
N PRO A 115 -9.67 -14.08 -12.93
CA PRO A 115 -10.52 -14.04 -11.74
C PRO A 115 -10.26 -12.79 -10.89
N ASP A 116 -11.29 -12.32 -10.18
CA ASP A 116 -11.15 -11.29 -9.15
C ASP A 116 -10.08 -11.72 -8.13
N PHE A 117 -9.10 -10.85 -7.86
CA PHE A 117 -7.97 -11.11 -6.94
C PHE A 117 -7.08 -12.30 -7.35
N TYR A 118 -6.85 -12.46 -8.65
CA TYR A 118 -5.81 -13.34 -9.19
C TYR A 118 -4.44 -12.64 -9.20
N ASP A 119 -3.42 -13.35 -8.72
CA ASP A 119 -1.98 -13.07 -8.90
C ASP A 119 -1.48 -14.00 -10.03
N ASP A 120 -0.78 -13.50 -11.05
CA ASP A 120 -0.20 -14.34 -12.10
C ASP A 120 1.13 -14.93 -11.64
N PRO A 121 1.27 -16.27 -11.53
CA PRO A 121 2.48 -16.92 -11.00
C PRO A 121 3.75 -16.68 -11.85
N ASP A 122 3.61 -16.23 -13.10
CA ASP A 122 4.73 -15.88 -14.00
C ASP A 122 5.08 -14.37 -13.94
N GLU A 123 4.28 -13.52 -13.29
CA GLU A 123 4.54 -12.08 -13.14
C GLU A 123 4.93 -11.67 -11.71
N GLU A 124 5.84 -10.69 -11.62
CA GLU A 124 6.25 -10.13 -10.33
C GLU A 124 5.33 -8.96 -9.96
N THR A 125 4.81 -8.94 -8.73
CA THR A 125 3.88 -7.92 -8.23
C THR A 125 4.63 -6.82 -7.46
N PHE A 126 4.32 -5.56 -7.77
CA PHE A 126 4.70 -4.39 -6.97
C PHE A 126 3.47 -3.83 -6.24
N PHE A 127 3.54 -3.74 -4.91
CA PHE A 127 2.43 -3.25 -4.08
C PHE A 127 2.70 -1.82 -3.56
N ILE A 128 1.74 -0.91 -3.72
CA ILE A 128 1.81 0.47 -3.21
C ILE A 128 0.57 0.79 -2.39
N VAL A 129 0.76 1.32 -1.19
CA VAL A 129 -0.31 1.80 -0.32
C VAL A 129 -0.01 3.19 0.22
N GLY A 130 -1.05 4.02 0.28
CA GLY A 130 -1.00 5.39 0.80
C GLY A 130 -1.99 5.61 1.94
N ASN A 131 -1.71 6.65 2.74
CA ASN A 131 -2.63 7.17 3.75
C ASN A 131 -3.08 6.16 4.82
N HIS A 132 -2.11 5.48 5.46
CA HIS A 132 -2.36 4.86 6.78
C HIS A 132 -2.76 5.93 7.81
N HIS A 133 -2.04 7.05 7.84
CA HIS A 133 -2.36 8.15 8.72
C HIS A 133 -3.08 9.28 7.98
N ALA A 134 -4.22 9.68 8.51
CA ALA A 134 -5.17 10.60 7.88
C ALA A 134 -4.56 11.91 7.34
N ARG A 135 -3.76 12.61 8.16
CA ARG A 135 -3.13 13.91 7.82
C ARG A 135 -2.09 13.88 6.71
N GLU A 136 -1.64 12.72 6.27
CA GLU A 136 -0.45 12.58 5.41
C GLU A 136 -0.85 12.72 3.93
N TRP A 137 -1.45 13.85 3.54
CA TRP A 137 -2.21 13.96 2.29
C TRP A 137 -1.38 13.76 1.01
N MET A 138 -0.07 14.03 1.04
CA MET A 138 0.81 13.80 -0.10
C MET A 138 0.85 12.32 -0.51
N THR A 139 0.66 11.42 0.45
CA THR A 139 0.65 9.96 0.26
C THR A 139 -0.55 9.47 -0.58
N VAL A 140 -1.57 10.30 -0.80
CA VAL A 140 -2.72 10.00 -1.66
C VAL A 140 -2.43 10.35 -3.11
N VAL A 141 -1.81 11.52 -3.34
CA VAL A 141 -1.55 12.03 -4.70
C VAL A 141 -0.34 11.36 -5.36
N THR A 142 0.67 10.94 -4.60
CA THR A 142 1.84 10.19 -5.12
C THR A 142 1.46 8.88 -5.84
N PRO A 143 0.75 7.92 -5.22
CA PRO A 143 0.31 6.72 -5.91
C PRO A 143 -0.68 7.03 -7.04
N LEU A 144 -1.60 7.99 -6.87
CA LEU A 144 -2.55 8.37 -7.91
C LEU A 144 -1.86 8.92 -9.17
N TYR A 145 -0.80 9.71 -9.01
CA TYR A 145 0.00 10.22 -10.12
C TYR A 145 0.67 9.09 -10.93
N PHE A 146 1.12 8.03 -10.24
CA PHE A 146 1.68 6.85 -10.89
C PHE A 146 0.63 6.12 -11.74
N VAL A 147 -0.62 6.01 -11.28
CA VAL A 147 -1.74 5.48 -12.09
C VAL A 147 -1.94 6.30 -13.37
N TYR A 148 -1.93 7.64 -13.24
CA TYR A 148 -2.04 8.55 -14.39
C TYR A 148 -0.93 8.32 -15.41
N PHE A 149 0.32 8.24 -14.96
CA PHE A 149 1.48 8.03 -15.82
C PHE A 149 1.42 6.68 -16.55
N LEU A 150 1.26 5.58 -15.81
CA LEU A 150 1.19 4.21 -16.35
C LEU A 150 0.09 4.06 -17.40
N THR A 151 -1.12 4.54 -17.10
CA THR A 151 -2.28 4.40 -18.01
C THR A 151 -2.24 5.36 -19.19
N HIS A 152 -1.65 6.55 -19.03
CA HIS A 152 -1.53 7.51 -20.14
C HIS A 152 -0.60 7.00 -21.24
N PHE A 153 0.56 6.47 -20.84
CA PHE A 153 1.64 6.11 -21.75
C PHE A 153 1.63 4.65 -22.21
N TYR A 154 0.81 3.77 -21.60
CA TYR A 154 0.68 2.38 -22.06
C TYR A 154 0.26 2.30 -23.55
N GLY A 155 1.06 1.56 -24.32
CA GLY A 155 0.83 1.36 -25.75
C GLY A 155 1.19 2.55 -26.64
N MET A 156 1.79 3.61 -26.11
CA MET A 156 2.39 4.68 -26.91
C MET A 156 3.72 4.22 -27.53
N GLU A 157 4.04 4.79 -28.68
CA GLU A 157 5.36 4.62 -29.31
C GLU A 157 6.31 5.65 -28.69
N PRO A 158 7.60 5.32 -28.47
CA PRO A 158 8.60 6.23 -27.90
C PRO A 158 8.51 7.65 -28.49
N THR A 159 8.31 8.64 -27.62
CA THR A 159 8.16 10.04 -28.00
C THR A 159 9.31 10.95 -27.52
N ASP A 160 9.29 12.16 -28.07
CA ASP A 160 10.08 13.34 -27.68
C ASP A 160 9.08 14.14 -26.82
N ASN A 161 9.07 13.87 -25.51
CA ASN A 161 7.97 14.20 -24.59
C ASN A 161 8.34 15.30 -23.57
N ASP A 162 9.65 15.51 -23.36
CA ASP A 162 10.36 16.63 -22.73
C ASP A 162 10.67 17.77 -23.73
N GLY A 163 10.85 17.45 -25.01
CA GLY A 163 11.08 18.42 -26.10
C GLY A 163 12.54 18.66 -26.47
N ASP A 164 13.47 17.82 -26.01
CA ASP A 164 14.92 17.93 -26.27
C ASP A 164 15.26 17.76 -27.78
N GLY A 165 14.44 17.00 -28.51
CA GLY A 165 14.59 16.66 -29.92
C GLY A 165 15.19 15.27 -30.21
N LEU A 166 15.33 14.44 -29.18
CA LEU A 166 15.69 13.03 -29.21
C LEU A 166 14.46 12.17 -28.87
N ILE A 167 14.69 10.89 -28.60
CA ILE A 167 13.68 9.87 -28.20
C ILE A 167 14.39 8.92 -27.22
N ASN A 168 15.30 9.47 -26.42
CA ASN A 168 16.10 8.75 -25.43
C ASN A 168 15.88 9.39 -24.07
N GLU A 169 14.71 9.17 -23.50
CA GLU A 169 14.44 9.59 -22.13
C GLU A 169 15.47 8.94 -21.17
N ASP A 170 15.97 9.73 -20.23
CA ASP A 170 17.27 9.47 -19.60
C ASP A 170 17.24 8.34 -18.55
N PRO A 171 18.39 7.69 -18.26
CA PRO A 171 18.49 6.71 -17.18
C PRO A 171 18.17 7.31 -15.81
N ILE A 172 17.59 6.49 -14.92
CA ILE A 172 17.33 6.85 -13.51
C ILE A 172 18.65 6.89 -12.73
N ASP A 173 19.49 7.91 -12.96
CA ASP A 173 20.75 8.11 -12.25
C ASP A 173 21.00 9.53 -11.71
N GLY A 174 20.06 10.47 -11.89
CA GLY A 174 20.15 11.82 -11.34
C GLY A 174 21.08 12.73 -12.15
N VAL A 175 21.29 12.46 -13.45
CA VAL A 175 22.28 13.11 -14.31
C VAL A 175 21.72 13.34 -15.72
N ASP A 176 21.66 14.62 -16.12
CA ASP A 176 21.64 15.10 -17.52
C ASP A 176 22.73 14.36 -18.35
N ASN A 177 22.36 13.29 -19.03
CA ASN A 177 23.27 12.35 -19.68
C ASN A 177 23.46 12.63 -21.18
N ASP A 178 22.54 13.34 -21.83
CA ASP A 178 22.67 13.75 -23.23
C ASP A 178 23.08 15.22 -23.45
N GLY A 179 22.97 16.06 -22.42
CA GLY A 179 23.49 17.43 -22.41
C GLY A 179 22.54 18.47 -23.00
N ASP A 180 21.24 18.20 -23.07
CA ASP A 180 20.22 19.13 -23.52
C ASP A 180 19.99 20.26 -22.48
N GLY A 181 19.88 19.88 -21.21
CA GLY A 181 19.81 20.71 -20.02
C GLY A 181 18.61 21.64 -19.99
N GLU A 182 17.47 21.13 -19.51
CA GLU A 182 16.35 21.94 -19.04
C GLU A 182 16.88 23.09 -18.17
N GLN A 183 16.52 24.33 -18.53
CA GLN A 183 17.32 25.51 -18.21
C GLN A 183 17.06 26.07 -16.79
N GLY A 184 16.51 25.24 -15.90
CA GLY A 184 16.20 25.55 -14.51
C GLY A 184 16.96 24.70 -13.49
N GLY A 185 17.17 23.42 -13.80
CA GLY A 185 17.72 22.40 -12.91
C GLY A 185 18.89 22.87 -12.06
N ARG A 186 18.65 23.13 -10.78
CA ARG A 186 19.77 23.23 -9.84
C ARG A 186 20.34 21.84 -9.63
N VAL A 187 21.58 21.65 -10.06
CA VAL A 187 22.37 20.51 -9.60
C VAL A 187 23.12 20.81 -8.29
N ASP A 188 23.26 19.80 -7.44
CA ASP A 188 24.06 19.87 -6.22
C ASP A 188 25.59 19.84 -6.50
N GLU A 189 26.44 19.75 -5.47
CA GLU A 189 27.90 19.72 -5.68
C GLU A 189 28.44 18.45 -6.37
N TYR A 190 27.57 17.44 -6.56
CA TYR A 190 27.85 16.17 -7.22
C TYR A 190 27.23 16.06 -8.62
N GLY A 191 26.36 17.00 -9.01
CA GLY A 191 25.70 17.02 -10.32
C GLY A 191 24.25 16.53 -10.31
N ARG A 192 23.65 16.30 -9.13
CA ARG A 192 22.32 15.70 -8.99
C ARG A 192 21.22 16.75 -9.01
N ALA A 193 20.14 16.52 -9.76
CA ALA A 193 18.96 17.39 -9.81
C ALA A 193 18.39 17.69 -8.41
N LEU A 194 17.86 18.90 -8.21
CA LEU A 194 17.19 19.30 -6.98
C LEU A 194 15.69 19.50 -7.22
N PHE A 195 14.89 18.54 -6.77
CA PHE A 195 13.42 18.63 -6.70
C PHE A 195 12.98 19.59 -5.56
N ASP A 196 13.51 20.81 -5.51
CA ASP A 196 13.40 21.72 -4.36
C ASP A 196 12.13 22.59 -4.34
N GLY A 197 11.28 22.48 -5.37
CA GLY A 197 10.01 23.22 -5.45
C GLY A 197 10.19 24.73 -5.64
N ILE A 198 11.34 25.15 -6.18
CA ILE A 198 11.69 26.56 -6.41
C ILE A 198 11.73 26.84 -7.92
N ASP A 199 11.14 27.97 -8.30
CA ASP A 199 11.41 28.67 -9.58
C ASP A 199 12.90 29.09 -9.62
N ASN A 200 13.75 28.21 -10.15
CA ASN A 200 15.20 28.29 -10.05
C ASN A 200 15.85 29.19 -11.13
N ASP A 201 15.22 29.33 -12.30
CA ASP A 201 15.68 30.21 -13.40
C ASP A 201 15.02 31.61 -13.37
N GLY A 202 13.85 31.74 -12.74
CA GLY A 202 13.09 32.98 -12.59
C GLY A 202 12.07 33.22 -13.70
N ASP A 203 11.62 32.21 -14.45
CA ASP A 203 10.61 32.34 -15.50
C ASP A 203 9.17 32.44 -14.95
N GLY A 204 8.94 31.94 -13.73
CA GLY A 204 7.66 31.92 -13.02
C GLY A 204 6.98 30.55 -12.92
N ILE A 205 7.62 29.49 -13.42
CA ILE A 205 7.29 28.08 -13.26
C ILE A 205 8.26 27.50 -12.21
N ILE A 206 7.81 26.49 -11.44
CA ILE A 206 8.71 25.76 -10.55
C ILE A 206 9.59 24.85 -11.40
N ASP A 207 10.85 24.68 -11.04
CA ASP A 207 11.73 23.67 -11.62
C ASP A 207 11.22 22.29 -11.21
N GLU A 208 10.50 21.62 -12.11
CA GLU A 208 9.77 20.36 -11.82
C GLU A 208 10.52 19.09 -12.30
N GLY A 209 11.81 19.21 -12.70
CA GLY A 209 12.75 18.10 -12.97
C GLY A 209 12.30 17.08 -14.02
N ILE A 210 12.28 17.48 -15.31
CA ILE A 210 11.67 16.74 -16.42
C ILE A 210 12.64 16.53 -17.60
N ASP A 211 13.87 16.14 -17.30
CA ASP A 211 14.83 15.52 -18.25
C ASP A 211 14.91 14.00 -18.05
N GLU A 212 14.61 13.50 -16.84
CA GLU A 212 14.54 12.08 -16.53
C GLU A 212 13.07 11.58 -16.50
N ASP A 213 12.56 11.01 -17.59
CA ASP A 213 11.37 10.13 -17.54
C ASP A 213 11.60 8.75 -18.22
N PRO A 214 10.74 7.73 -17.96
CA PRO A 214 10.94 6.40 -18.52
C PRO A 214 10.11 6.10 -19.78
N SER A 215 10.80 5.84 -20.89
CA SER A 215 10.21 5.63 -22.23
C SER A 215 8.89 4.86 -22.30
N GLU A 216 7.97 5.29 -23.16
CA GLU A 216 6.65 4.68 -23.23
C GLU A 216 6.69 3.19 -23.63
N ALA A 217 7.75 2.78 -24.36
CA ALA A 217 8.04 1.39 -24.64
C ALA A 217 8.49 0.59 -23.40
N ARG A 218 9.17 1.21 -22.43
CA ARG A 218 9.51 0.62 -21.12
C ARG A 218 8.27 0.49 -20.25
N ILE A 219 7.43 1.53 -20.16
CA ILE A 219 6.12 1.46 -19.47
C ILE A 219 5.27 0.32 -20.03
N THR A 220 5.16 0.25 -21.35
CA THR A 220 4.44 -0.84 -22.05
C THR A 220 5.09 -2.20 -21.81
N HIS A 221 6.42 -2.29 -21.68
CA HIS A 221 7.07 -3.56 -21.34
C HIS A 221 6.73 -3.99 -19.91
N LEU A 222 6.83 -3.10 -18.93
CA LEU A 222 6.59 -3.41 -17.52
C LEU A 222 5.13 -3.85 -17.30
N ILE A 223 4.15 -3.10 -17.80
CA ILE A 223 2.72 -3.46 -17.65
C ILE A 223 2.39 -4.81 -18.30
N ASN A 224 3.12 -5.28 -19.32
CA ASN A 224 2.90 -6.61 -19.92
C ASN A 224 3.79 -7.74 -19.33
N ASN A 225 4.47 -7.49 -18.21
CA ASN A 225 5.38 -8.45 -17.53
C ASN A 225 5.40 -8.28 -15.99
N ARG A 226 4.45 -7.54 -15.39
CA ARG A 226 4.42 -7.12 -13.97
C ARG A 226 3.01 -6.76 -13.56
N GLU A 227 2.59 -7.22 -12.38
CA GLU A 227 1.40 -6.66 -11.74
C GLU A 227 1.73 -5.49 -10.82
N ILE A 228 0.80 -4.56 -10.71
CA ILE A 228 0.94 -3.38 -9.86
C ILE A 228 -0.37 -3.20 -9.09
N TRP A 229 -0.33 -3.42 -7.77
CA TRP A 229 -1.47 -3.23 -6.89
C TRP A 229 -1.34 -1.91 -6.14
N ILE A 230 -2.34 -1.03 -6.28
CA ILE A 230 -2.28 0.35 -5.74
C ILE A 230 -3.51 0.64 -4.89
N VAL A 231 -3.29 1.07 -3.63
CA VAL A 231 -4.30 1.48 -2.65
C VAL A 231 -4.03 2.93 -2.20
N PRO A 232 -4.55 3.97 -2.91
CA PRO A 232 -4.17 5.36 -2.63
C PRO A 232 -4.66 5.90 -1.29
N ILE A 233 -5.76 5.37 -0.75
CA ILE A 233 -6.35 5.81 0.52
C ILE A 233 -6.73 4.58 1.34
N LEU A 234 -5.87 4.17 2.27
CA LEU A 234 -6.17 3.10 3.23
C LEU A 234 -7.14 3.55 4.33
N ASN A 235 -7.06 4.82 4.77
CA ASN A 235 -7.84 5.40 5.87
C ASN A 235 -8.85 6.46 5.37
N PRO A 236 -9.90 6.10 4.60
CA PRO A 236 -10.79 7.08 3.99
C PRO A 236 -11.59 7.90 5.02
N ASP A 237 -11.97 7.29 6.14
CA ASP A 237 -12.70 7.95 7.23
C ASP A 237 -11.84 9.05 7.86
N GLY A 238 -10.61 8.71 8.23
CA GLY A 238 -9.66 9.63 8.83
C GLY A 238 -9.26 10.72 7.85
N TYR A 239 -8.99 10.37 6.58
CA TYR A 239 -8.64 11.31 5.52
C TYR A 239 -9.68 12.41 5.38
N MET A 240 -10.95 12.03 5.19
CA MET A 240 -12.06 12.98 5.07
C MET A 240 -12.22 13.82 6.34
N TYR A 241 -12.07 13.21 7.52
CA TYR A 241 -12.17 13.93 8.79
C TYR A 241 -11.04 14.96 9.00
N ASP A 242 -9.82 14.72 8.52
CA ASP A 242 -8.76 15.72 8.57
C ASP A 242 -8.92 16.81 7.49
N ARG A 243 -9.32 16.44 6.27
CA ARG A 243 -9.63 17.36 5.16
C ARG A 243 -10.71 18.39 5.51
N GLU A 244 -11.71 18.02 6.31
CA GLU A 244 -12.76 18.95 6.79
C GLU A 244 -12.24 20.15 7.60
N ASP A 245 -11.17 19.97 8.38
CA ASP A 245 -10.52 21.02 9.18
C ASP A 245 -9.05 20.67 9.40
N PRO A 246 -8.16 21.12 8.49
CA PRO A 246 -6.74 20.76 8.52
C PRO A 246 -6.01 21.27 9.77
N SER A 247 -6.64 22.08 10.63
CA SER A 247 -6.05 22.43 11.93
C SER A 247 -6.06 21.28 12.95
N ARG A 248 -6.72 20.15 12.63
CA ARG A 248 -6.79 18.93 13.46
C ARG A 248 -5.48 18.16 13.50
N PHE A 249 -4.80 17.99 12.35
CA PHE A 249 -3.68 17.05 12.19
C PHE A 249 -4.05 15.64 12.70
N TRP A 250 -5.23 15.16 12.33
CA TRP A 250 -5.74 13.85 12.73
C TRP A 250 -4.84 12.75 12.16
N ARG A 251 -4.54 11.73 12.97
CA ARG A 251 -3.61 10.65 12.60
C ARG A 251 -4.32 9.33 12.33
N LYS A 252 -5.13 8.89 13.30
CA LYS A 252 -5.66 7.53 13.40
C LYS A 252 -6.84 7.30 12.44
N ASN A 253 -7.41 6.09 12.41
CA ASN A 253 -8.73 5.88 11.79
C ASN A 253 -9.85 6.52 12.65
N MET A 254 -11.11 6.21 12.36
CA MET A 254 -12.28 6.78 13.05
C MET A 254 -13.04 5.77 13.93
N ARG A 255 -12.35 4.82 14.57
CA ARG A 255 -12.97 3.91 15.56
C ARG A 255 -13.51 4.69 16.78
N ASP A 256 -14.79 4.51 17.12
CA ASP A 256 -15.36 4.99 18.40
C ASP A 256 -14.87 4.07 19.54
N ASN A 257 -13.89 4.54 20.32
CA ASN A 257 -13.30 3.77 21.41
C ASN A 257 -14.02 3.98 22.76
N ASP A 258 -14.74 5.10 22.95
CA ASP A 258 -15.37 5.45 24.23
C ASP A 258 -16.90 5.21 24.30
N GLN A 259 -17.48 4.83 23.15
CA GLN A 259 -18.88 4.43 22.93
C GLN A 259 -19.88 5.57 23.19
N ASP A 260 -19.53 6.82 22.85
CA ASP A 260 -20.41 8.00 22.94
C ASP A 260 -21.28 8.28 21.70
N ASP A 261 -21.23 7.38 20.69
CA ASP A 261 -21.88 7.48 19.38
C ASP A 261 -21.37 8.69 18.57
N ARG A 262 -20.08 9.01 18.69
CA ARG A 262 -19.38 10.06 17.91
C ARG A 262 -17.98 9.60 17.54
N TYR A 263 -17.38 10.37 16.64
CA TYR A 263 -16.06 10.12 16.10
C TYR A 263 -15.23 11.40 16.19
N GLY A 264 -13.92 11.25 16.36
CA GLY A 264 -12.96 12.36 16.38
C GLY A 264 -12.77 13.04 17.73
N GLY A 265 -13.16 12.37 18.82
CA GLY A 265 -12.75 12.71 20.19
C GLY A 265 -11.28 12.41 20.46
N GLU A 266 -10.72 12.94 21.56
CA GLU A 266 -9.29 12.77 21.92
C GLU A 266 -8.87 11.31 22.13
N CYS A 267 -9.83 10.37 22.25
CA CYS A 267 -9.59 8.96 22.50
C CYS A 267 -10.05 8.03 21.36
N ASP A 268 -10.58 8.58 20.27
CA ASP A 268 -11.04 7.79 19.13
C ASP A 268 -9.88 7.40 18.20
N GLY A 269 -10.12 6.37 17.40
CA GLY A 269 -9.23 5.87 16.38
C GLY A 269 -8.13 4.95 16.90
N VAL A 270 -7.66 4.09 16.01
CA VAL A 270 -6.47 3.23 16.14
C VAL A 270 -5.41 3.71 15.15
N ASP A 271 -4.15 3.66 15.55
CA ASP A 271 -3.02 3.92 14.65
C ASP A 271 -2.83 2.71 13.74
N LEU A 272 -3.22 2.84 12.48
CA LEU A 272 -3.20 1.73 11.53
C LEU A 272 -1.78 1.18 11.31
N ASN A 273 -0.76 2.02 11.40
CA ASN A 273 0.64 1.57 11.30
C ASN A 273 1.23 1.12 12.65
N ARG A 274 0.37 0.76 13.60
CA ARG A 274 0.66 -0.02 14.82
C ARG A 274 -0.31 -1.20 14.98
N ASN A 275 -1.07 -1.52 13.93
CA ASN A 275 -2.15 -2.50 13.96
C ASN A 275 -1.93 -3.65 12.96
N TYR A 276 -0.70 -3.92 12.57
CA TYR A 276 -0.32 -5.18 11.93
C TYR A 276 0.08 -6.19 13.02
N ALA A 277 -0.14 -7.48 12.79
CA ALA A 277 0.01 -8.50 13.83
C ALA A 277 1.45 -8.90 14.15
N PHE A 278 2.37 -8.76 13.20
CA PHE A 278 3.77 -9.17 13.37
C PHE A 278 4.45 -8.31 14.43
N GLU A 279 5.04 -8.96 15.45
CA GLU A 279 5.82 -8.29 16.51
C GLU A 279 5.04 -7.10 17.14
N TRP A 280 3.74 -7.33 17.42
CA TRP A 280 2.78 -6.31 17.87
C TRP A 280 2.92 -5.98 19.36
N SER A 281 2.62 -4.74 19.78
CA SER A 281 2.39 -4.38 21.20
C SER A 281 3.54 -4.58 22.23
N HIS A 282 4.78 -4.85 21.78
CA HIS A 282 5.97 -5.14 22.61
C HIS A 282 6.19 -4.30 23.88
N ASN A 283 5.88 -3.00 23.88
CA ASN A 283 6.10 -2.15 25.06
C ASN A 283 5.16 -2.47 26.24
N THR A 284 4.06 -3.16 25.96
CA THR A 284 2.92 -3.32 26.86
C THR A 284 2.69 -4.77 27.26
N GLN A 285 3.18 -5.71 26.45
CA GLN A 285 3.60 -7.03 26.93
C GLN A 285 4.59 -6.83 28.10
N PHE A 286 4.41 -7.56 29.21
CA PHE A 286 5.24 -7.38 30.42
C PHE A 286 6.67 -7.93 30.30
N THR A 287 7.05 -8.32 29.09
CA THR A 287 8.28 -8.91 28.59
C THR A 287 8.91 -7.94 27.59
N ALA A 288 9.90 -7.17 28.02
CA ALA A 288 10.71 -6.41 27.07
C ALA A 288 11.59 -7.41 26.29
N LEU A 289 11.47 -7.43 24.95
CA LEU A 289 12.42 -8.15 24.10
C LEU A 289 13.84 -7.73 24.46
N ILE A 290 14.73 -8.71 24.53
CA ILE A 290 16.16 -8.47 24.75
C ILE A 290 16.85 -8.63 23.40
N GLY A 291 17.34 -7.52 22.85
CA GLY A 291 18.06 -7.54 21.58
C GLY A 291 19.35 -8.37 21.66
N ASP A 292 19.93 -8.67 20.50
CA ASP A 292 21.19 -9.43 20.38
C ASP A 292 22.38 -8.76 21.10
N ASP A 293 22.30 -7.46 21.41
CA ASP A 293 23.27 -6.72 22.21
C ASP A 293 23.09 -6.88 23.74
N LEU A 294 22.02 -7.58 24.14
CA LEU A 294 21.53 -7.82 25.50
C LEU A 294 20.93 -6.61 26.23
N GLU A 295 20.54 -5.56 25.53
CA GLU A 295 19.75 -4.45 26.07
C GLU A 295 18.24 -4.64 25.79
N PRO A 296 17.34 -4.06 26.60
CA PRO A 296 15.90 -4.15 26.35
C PRO A 296 15.46 -3.24 25.21
N GLU A 297 14.70 -3.81 24.28
CA GLU A 297 14.04 -3.08 23.20
C GLU A 297 12.78 -2.37 23.72
N PHE A 298 12.55 -1.15 23.25
CA PHE A 298 11.38 -0.34 23.59
C PHE A 298 10.88 0.37 22.32
N THR A 299 9.68 -0.01 21.88
CA THR A 299 8.99 0.48 20.68
C THR A 299 8.30 1.83 20.92
N VAL A 300 7.44 2.31 20.00
CA VAL A 300 6.64 3.53 20.14
C VAL A 300 5.20 3.25 19.69
N ASP A 301 4.54 2.51 20.57
CA ASP A 301 3.17 1.99 20.57
C ASP A 301 2.61 2.16 21.99
N ASP A 302 1.29 2.10 22.16
CA ASP A 302 0.65 2.35 23.46
C ASP A 302 -0.70 1.61 23.57
N ASP A 303 -0.99 1.04 24.75
CA ASP A 303 -2.27 0.41 25.12
C ASP A 303 -3.36 1.46 25.43
N ASN A 304 -2.96 2.71 25.64
CA ASN A 304 -3.87 3.82 25.94
C ASN A 304 -4.62 4.28 24.68
N ILE A 305 -5.95 4.06 24.65
CA ILE A 305 -6.86 4.50 23.58
C ILE A 305 -6.69 5.99 23.18
N CYS A 306 -6.30 6.85 24.12
CA CYS A 306 -6.07 8.29 23.88
C CYS A 306 -4.64 8.64 23.43
N SER A 307 -3.85 7.66 23.01
CA SER A 307 -2.55 7.86 22.40
C SER A 307 -2.67 8.03 20.88
N ASP A 308 -1.76 8.83 20.31
CA ASP A 308 -1.61 8.97 18.84
C ASP A 308 -1.11 7.68 18.19
N VAL A 309 -0.45 6.81 18.98
CA VAL A 309 0.12 5.51 18.57
C VAL A 309 -0.61 4.32 19.23
N TYR A 310 -1.91 4.48 19.49
CA TYR A 310 -2.74 3.40 20.05
C TYR A 310 -2.79 2.22 19.07
N HIS A 311 -2.22 1.07 19.45
CA HIS A 311 -2.02 -0.10 18.59
C HIS A 311 -3.28 -0.93 18.32
N GLY A 312 -4.39 -0.59 18.95
CA GLY A 312 -5.67 -1.29 18.83
C GLY A 312 -6.02 -2.13 20.07
N PRO A 313 -7.23 -2.71 20.10
CA PRO A 313 -7.61 -3.68 21.12
C PRO A 313 -6.74 -4.95 20.99
N ARG A 314 -6.56 -5.67 22.11
CA ARG A 314 -6.21 -7.09 22.05
C ARG A 314 -7.42 -7.90 21.57
N ASP A 315 -7.17 -8.97 20.82
CA ASP A 315 -8.14 -10.04 20.70
C ASP A 315 -8.17 -10.85 22.01
N PHE A 316 -9.19 -11.68 22.21
CA PHE A 316 -9.35 -12.56 23.39
C PHE A 316 -10.17 -13.82 23.05
N ASN A 317 -10.18 -14.22 21.78
CA ASN A 317 -10.95 -15.35 21.27
C ASN A 317 -9.98 -16.50 20.91
N ASP A 318 -10.27 -17.70 21.42
CA ASP A 318 -9.61 -18.94 20.97
C ASP A 318 -10.24 -19.34 19.63
N ASP A 319 -9.51 -19.07 18.54
CA ASP A 319 -10.02 -19.10 17.17
C ASP A 319 -9.39 -20.25 16.35
N ASP A 320 -8.19 -20.73 16.70
CA ASP A 320 -7.60 -21.98 16.16
C ASP A 320 -8.29 -23.25 16.72
N GLY A 321 -8.85 -23.18 17.93
CA GLY A 321 -9.61 -24.26 18.57
C GLY A 321 -8.76 -25.35 19.24
N ASP A 322 -7.48 -25.12 19.55
CA ASP A 322 -6.63 -26.07 20.27
C ASP A 322 -7.04 -26.25 21.76
N CYS A 323 -7.90 -25.34 22.24
CA CYS A 323 -8.36 -25.25 23.61
C CYS A 323 -9.04 -26.54 24.10
N LYS A 324 -8.40 -27.18 25.10
CA LYS A 324 -8.69 -28.58 25.46
C LYS A 324 -9.92 -28.71 26.37
N GLU A 325 -11.13 -28.86 25.80
CA GLU A 325 -12.37 -29.16 26.55
C GLU A 325 -12.25 -30.42 27.45
N GLY A 326 -11.92 -30.20 28.74
CA GLY A 326 -11.71 -31.26 29.73
C GLY A 326 -12.69 -31.21 30.90
N PHE A 327 -13.40 -32.31 31.20
CA PHE A 327 -14.43 -32.41 32.27
C PHE A 327 -13.92 -32.15 33.72
N PHE A 328 -12.63 -31.89 33.91
CA PHE A 328 -12.01 -31.44 35.17
C PHE A 328 -10.94 -30.35 34.97
N ALA A 329 -10.78 -29.82 33.75
CA ALA A 329 -9.92 -28.68 33.46
C ALA A 329 -10.66 -27.37 33.78
N ASN A 330 -9.93 -26.25 33.73
CA ASN A 330 -10.50 -24.92 33.89
C ASN A 330 -11.55 -24.67 32.79
N PRO A 331 -12.56 -23.79 32.99
CA PRO A 331 -13.18 -23.12 31.84
C PRO A 331 -12.08 -22.40 31.05
N CYS A 332 -12.28 -22.14 29.76
CA CYS A 332 -11.52 -21.11 29.05
C CYS A 332 -11.77 -19.79 29.82
N VAL A 333 -10.78 -19.39 30.61
CA VAL A 333 -10.78 -18.12 31.34
C VAL A 333 -9.81 -17.28 30.57
N ILE A 334 -10.35 -16.25 29.92
CA ILE A 334 -9.68 -15.09 29.29
C ILE A 334 -8.21 -15.00 29.73
N GLY A 335 -7.29 -15.09 28.77
CA GLY A 335 -5.85 -15.17 28.99
C GLY A 335 -5.36 -14.22 30.08
N ASP A 336 -4.77 -14.79 31.13
CA ASP A 336 -3.97 -14.04 32.11
C ASP A 336 -2.53 -14.14 31.62
N GLN A 337 -2.09 -13.11 30.90
CA GLN A 337 -0.76 -12.94 30.31
C GLN A 337 0.32 -13.59 31.19
N ASN A 338 1.19 -14.40 30.57
CA ASN A 338 2.34 -15.04 31.22
C ASN A 338 2.00 -16.10 32.30
N THR A 339 0.95 -16.93 32.11
CA THR A 339 0.63 -18.05 33.02
C THR A 339 0.63 -19.43 32.35
N GLY A 340 1.72 -19.75 31.63
CA GLY A 340 1.90 -20.91 30.75
C GLY A 340 1.30 -22.26 31.19
N ASP A 341 0.73 -22.96 30.20
CA ASP A 341 0.11 -24.30 30.25
C ASP A 341 -0.92 -24.50 31.38
N VAL A 342 -1.90 -23.58 31.52
CA VAL A 342 -3.07 -23.79 32.40
C VAL A 342 -4.42 -23.64 31.70
N THR A 343 -4.49 -22.92 30.58
CA THR A 343 -5.72 -22.67 29.82
C THR A 343 -5.75 -23.32 28.44
N GLY A 344 -4.63 -23.38 27.71
CA GLY A 344 -4.66 -23.72 26.27
C GLY A 344 -5.47 -22.68 25.50
N VAL A 345 -5.20 -21.42 25.80
CA VAL A 345 -5.55 -20.21 25.06
C VAL A 345 -4.29 -19.42 25.27
N ASP A 346 -3.40 -19.43 24.28
CA ASP A 346 -2.18 -18.65 24.31
C ASP A 346 -2.16 -17.71 23.11
N GLU A 347 -1.73 -16.49 23.38
CA GLU A 347 -1.96 -15.32 22.55
C GLU A 347 -0.67 -14.48 22.57
N ASP A 348 0.29 -14.78 21.70
CA ASP A 348 1.43 -13.89 21.38
C ASP A 348 1.37 -13.52 19.88
N PRO A 349 1.68 -12.28 19.47
CA PRO A 349 1.92 -11.93 18.07
C PRO A 349 3.00 -12.78 17.36
N PRO A 350 2.78 -13.13 16.08
CA PRO A 350 3.77 -13.85 15.26
C PRO A 350 5.16 -13.18 15.25
N ASP A 351 6.19 -14.02 15.40
CA ASP A 351 7.60 -13.60 15.51
C ASP A 351 8.44 -13.89 14.24
N ALA A 352 9.65 -13.31 14.17
CA ALA A 352 10.57 -13.47 13.03
C ALA A 352 11.25 -14.86 12.90
N GLN A 353 11.04 -15.76 13.84
CA GLN A 353 11.72 -17.06 13.97
C GLN A 353 10.77 -18.26 13.83
N HIS A 354 9.46 -18.03 13.89
CA HIS A 354 8.41 -19.04 13.97
C HIS A 354 8.71 -20.05 15.10
N THR A 355 8.98 -19.50 16.28
CA THR A 355 9.43 -20.28 17.45
C THR A 355 8.29 -20.62 18.40
N ASP A 356 8.08 -21.93 18.60
CA ASP A 356 7.41 -22.56 19.77
C ASP A 356 8.12 -22.11 21.06
N ASP A 357 7.82 -20.89 21.54
CA ASP A 357 8.54 -20.20 22.61
C ASP A 357 7.95 -20.48 24.01
N ASP A 358 6.71 -20.97 24.07
CA ASP A 358 6.03 -21.48 25.27
C ASP A 358 6.29 -22.99 25.56
N GLU A 359 6.81 -23.74 24.57
CA GLU A 359 7.05 -25.20 24.55
C GLU A 359 5.78 -26.09 24.48
N ASP A 360 4.64 -25.62 23.95
CA ASP A 360 3.41 -26.40 23.68
C ASP A 360 3.61 -27.51 22.63
N GLY A 361 4.43 -27.24 21.60
CA GLY A 361 4.69 -28.14 20.47
C GLY A 361 3.86 -27.88 19.20
N LYS A 362 3.20 -26.74 19.10
CA LYS A 362 2.60 -26.11 17.90
C LYS A 362 3.45 -24.92 17.44
N VAL A 363 3.15 -24.43 16.23
CA VAL A 363 3.69 -23.18 15.66
C VAL A 363 2.54 -22.39 14.99
N ASP A 364 1.30 -22.83 15.19
CA ASP A 364 0.07 -22.15 14.80
C ASP A 364 -0.51 -21.43 16.03
N GLU A 365 -0.21 -20.14 16.13
CA GLU A 365 -0.51 -19.25 17.28
C GLU A 365 -1.78 -18.42 17.06
N ASP A 366 -2.64 -18.32 18.08
CA ASP A 366 -3.73 -17.33 18.11
C ASP A 366 -3.12 -15.92 18.31
N ARG A 367 -3.57 -14.93 17.54
CA ARG A 367 -2.97 -13.58 17.60
C ARG A 367 -3.48 -12.77 18.79
N GLU A 368 -2.59 -12.28 19.65
CA GLU A 368 -2.93 -11.33 20.74
C GLU A 368 -3.53 -10.01 20.20
N GLY A 369 -3.25 -9.65 18.95
CA GLY A 369 -3.81 -8.47 18.30
C GLY A 369 -3.27 -8.19 16.90
N GLY A 370 -3.37 -6.92 16.49
CA GLY A 370 -3.27 -6.52 15.09
C GLY A 370 -4.52 -6.90 14.29
N PHE A 371 -4.67 -6.32 13.10
CA PHE A 371 -5.80 -6.50 12.19
C PHE A 371 -7.18 -6.37 12.87
N SER A 372 -7.29 -5.50 13.86
CA SER A 372 -8.55 -5.20 14.55
C SER A 372 -9.43 -4.24 13.76
N GLU A 373 -8.82 -3.49 12.84
CA GLU A 373 -9.45 -2.42 12.08
C GLU A 373 -9.80 -2.87 10.65
N PRO A 374 -10.94 -2.44 10.08
CA PRO A 374 -11.29 -2.71 8.69
C PRO A 374 -10.18 -2.33 7.70
N GLU A 375 -9.45 -1.25 8.01
CA GLU A 375 -8.39 -0.73 7.16
C GLU A 375 -7.17 -1.69 7.07
N THR A 376 -6.68 -2.22 8.19
CA THR A 376 -5.56 -3.18 8.17
C THR A 376 -6.02 -4.56 7.72
N GLN A 377 -7.25 -4.99 8.05
CA GLN A 377 -7.83 -6.23 7.54
C GLN A 377 -7.86 -6.26 6.01
N VAL A 378 -8.15 -5.13 5.34
CA VAL A 378 -8.10 -5.09 3.87
C VAL A 378 -6.73 -5.49 3.30
N ILE A 379 -5.62 -5.13 3.97
CA ILE A 379 -4.27 -5.48 3.52
C ILE A 379 -3.99 -6.98 3.73
N GLU A 380 -4.25 -7.50 4.92
CA GLU A 380 -4.12 -8.93 5.24
C GLU A 380 -4.89 -9.80 4.24
N TYR A 381 -6.15 -9.43 3.96
CA TYR A 381 -7.02 -10.20 3.10
C TYR A 381 -6.62 -10.10 1.65
N LEU A 382 -6.15 -8.92 1.19
CA LEU A 382 -5.56 -8.78 -0.14
C LEU A 382 -4.35 -9.70 -0.30
N THR A 383 -3.42 -9.71 0.66
CA THR A 383 -2.24 -10.58 0.59
C THR A 383 -2.64 -12.06 0.58
N TRP A 384 -3.53 -12.49 1.49
CA TRP A 384 -4.06 -13.86 1.51
C TRP A 384 -4.77 -14.27 0.22
N ARG A 385 -5.30 -13.31 -0.56
CA ARG A 385 -5.92 -13.57 -1.85
C ARG A 385 -4.90 -13.77 -2.97
N LEU A 386 -3.76 -13.08 -2.90
CA LEU A 386 -2.70 -13.15 -3.89
C LEU A 386 -1.75 -14.35 -3.65
N ASP A 387 -1.84 -14.99 -2.48
CA ASP A 387 -1.01 -16.16 -2.17
C ASP A 387 -1.21 -17.38 -3.09
N ILE A 388 -0.10 -18.07 -3.35
CA ILE A 388 -0.04 -19.23 -4.23
C ILE A 388 -0.17 -20.51 -3.40
N TYR A 389 -1.25 -21.24 -3.65
CA TYR A 389 -1.59 -22.48 -2.94
C TYR A 389 -0.96 -23.69 -3.65
N GLU A 390 0.10 -24.28 -3.08
CA GLU A 390 0.87 -25.40 -3.68
C GLU A 390 0.03 -26.65 -4.02
N ASP A 391 -1.11 -26.86 -3.35
CA ASP A 391 -2.01 -27.98 -3.63
C ASP A 391 -2.81 -27.78 -4.93
N TYR A 392 -2.80 -26.58 -5.53
CA TYR A 392 -3.38 -26.31 -6.84
C TYR A 392 -2.67 -25.21 -7.65
N PRO A 393 -2.00 -25.53 -8.77
CA PRO A 393 -1.34 -24.54 -9.62
C PRO A 393 -2.29 -23.43 -10.09
N GLN A 394 -1.81 -22.19 -10.05
CA GLN A 394 -2.61 -21.01 -10.36
C GLN A 394 -2.98 -20.93 -11.86
N ASP A 395 -2.12 -21.43 -12.76
CA ASP A 395 -2.44 -21.71 -14.17
C ASP A 395 -3.69 -22.60 -14.32
N ASP A 396 -3.79 -23.67 -13.50
CA ASP A 396 -4.91 -24.59 -13.54
C ASP A 396 -6.18 -23.93 -12.93
N TYR A 397 -6.05 -22.86 -12.13
CA TYR A 397 -7.16 -22.03 -11.63
C TYR A 397 -7.66 -21.06 -12.71
N LEU A 398 -6.76 -20.41 -13.44
CA LEU A 398 -7.11 -19.59 -14.60
C LEU A 398 -7.79 -20.44 -15.70
N GLU A 399 -7.27 -21.63 -16.01
CA GLU A 399 -7.93 -22.56 -16.95
C GLU A 399 -9.32 -22.98 -16.45
N ASP A 400 -9.49 -23.31 -15.17
CA ASP A 400 -10.79 -23.72 -14.62
C ASP A 400 -11.81 -22.56 -14.62
N TYR A 401 -11.40 -21.35 -14.25
CA TYR A 401 -12.23 -20.13 -14.33
C TYR A 401 -12.70 -19.85 -15.77
N GLN A 402 -11.77 -19.86 -16.73
CA GLN A 402 -12.09 -19.67 -18.15
C GLN A 402 -13.00 -20.78 -18.73
N ASN A 403 -12.96 -21.99 -18.14
CA ASN A 403 -13.87 -23.09 -18.45
C ASN A 403 -15.20 -23.05 -17.67
N GLY A 404 -15.38 -22.12 -16.74
CA GLY A 404 -16.58 -21.97 -15.90
C GLY A 404 -16.74 -23.07 -14.85
N ILE A 405 -15.63 -23.46 -14.21
CA ILE A 405 -15.57 -24.49 -13.17
C ILE A 405 -15.45 -23.78 -11.81
N ASP A 406 -16.59 -23.63 -11.11
CA ASP A 406 -16.60 -23.16 -9.72
C ASP A 406 -15.88 -24.16 -8.80
N ARG A 407 -15.02 -23.66 -7.90
CA ARG A 407 -14.39 -24.48 -6.85
C ARG A 407 -14.54 -23.87 -5.46
N GLU A 408 -14.59 -24.75 -4.47
CA GLU A 408 -14.79 -24.46 -3.03
C GLU A 408 -13.46 -24.46 -2.24
N ASN A 409 -12.30 -24.41 -2.89
CA ASN A 409 -11.00 -24.79 -2.29
C ASN A 409 -10.11 -23.62 -1.83
N TRP A 410 -10.61 -22.39 -1.86
CA TRP A 410 -10.04 -21.34 -1.01
C TRP A 410 -10.43 -21.65 0.44
N PRO A 411 -9.54 -21.50 1.44
CA PRO A 411 -9.95 -21.54 2.83
C PRO A 411 -11.09 -20.53 3.03
N ASP A 412 -12.23 -20.96 3.56
CA ASP A 412 -13.31 -20.04 3.95
C ASP A 412 -12.71 -19.07 4.97
N MET A 413 -12.37 -17.84 4.57
CA MET A 413 -11.67 -16.85 5.42
C MET A 413 -12.46 -16.51 6.70
N PHE A 414 -13.74 -16.90 6.74
CA PHE A 414 -14.60 -16.90 7.92
C PHE A 414 -15.26 -18.25 8.10
N VAL A 415 -14.99 -18.91 9.22
CA VAL A 415 -15.76 -20.08 9.65
C VAL A 415 -16.87 -19.65 10.60
N THR A 416 -18.02 -20.31 10.53
CA THR A 416 -19.11 -20.06 11.48
C THR A 416 -18.88 -20.88 12.74
N ASN A 417 -18.66 -20.20 13.87
CA ASN A 417 -18.47 -20.87 15.16
C ASN A 417 -19.76 -21.60 15.61
N PRO A 418 -19.71 -22.48 16.63
CA PRO A 418 -20.90 -23.21 17.13
C PRO A 418 -22.04 -22.33 17.66
N ASN A 419 -21.79 -21.05 17.96
CA ASN A 419 -22.79 -20.08 18.42
C ASN A 419 -23.54 -19.41 17.24
N GLY A 420 -22.99 -19.48 16.03
CA GLY A 420 -23.54 -18.89 14.81
C GLY A 420 -22.91 -17.54 14.44
N ASP A 421 -21.83 -17.15 15.11
CA ASP A 421 -21.05 -15.96 14.77
C ASP A 421 -20.00 -16.33 13.71
N TYR A 422 -19.67 -15.39 12.83
CA TYR A 422 -18.55 -15.53 11.90
C TYR A 422 -17.28 -15.19 12.67
N ILE A 423 -16.42 -16.18 12.88
CA ILE A 423 -15.06 -15.98 13.40
C ILE A 423 -14.08 -15.97 12.23
N ARG A 424 -12.92 -15.36 12.43
CA ARG A 424 -11.84 -15.39 11.45
C ARG A 424 -11.35 -16.82 11.31
N ASN A 425 -11.10 -17.27 10.08
CA ASN A 425 -10.35 -18.49 9.86
C ASN A 425 -8.88 -18.10 9.73
N TYR A 426 -8.12 -18.25 10.80
CA TYR A 426 -6.68 -18.05 10.74
C TYR A 426 -6.08 -19.14 9.84
N ARG A 427 -5.38 -18.71 8.80
CA ARG A 427 -4.59 -19.62 7.98
C ARG A 427 -3.40 -20.12 8.80
N THR A 428 -2.94 -21.33 8.51
CA THR A 428 -1.62 -21.77 8.96
C THR A 428 -0.53 -21.00 8.21
N GLU A 429 0.59 -20.78 8.88
CA GLU A 429 1.79 -20.10 8.33
C GLU A 429 2.42 -20.86 7.14
N ASP A 430 1.98 -22.10 6.86
CA ASP A 430 2.31 -22.87 5.65
C ASP A 430 2.09 -22.11 4.32
N HIS A 431 1.36 -20.98 4.33
CA HIS A 431 1.12 -20.10 3.19
C HIS A 431 1.78 -18.72 3.29
N ASP A 432 2.45 -18.39 4.38
CA ASP A 432 3.22 -17.15 4.50
C ASP A 432 4.36 -17.12 3.46
N MET A 433 4.66 -15.94 2.94
CA MET A 433 5.65 -15.70 1.86
C MET A 433 5.36 -16.37 0.50
N LYS A 434 4.11 -16.72 0.17
CA LYS A 434 3.77 -17.49 -1.06
C LYS A 434 3.10 -16.73 -2.20
N HIS A 435 2.92 -15.42 -2.15
CA HIS A 435 2.48 -14.58 -3.30
C HIS A 435 3.64 -14.08 -4.18
N ASN A 436 3.34 -13.32 -5.26
CA ASN A 436 4.34 -12.61 -6.07
C ASN A 436 4.59 -11.15 -5.66
N ILE A 437 4.01 -10.62 -4.58
CA ILE A 437 4.42 -9.28 -4.09
C ILE A 437 5.91 -9.34 -3.73
N MET A 438 6.77 -8.78 -4.58
CA MET A 438 8.23 -8.84 -4.43
C MET A 438 8.74 -7.59 -3.71
N ASN A 439 8.27 -6.43 -4.14
CA ASN A 439 8.54 -5.12 -3.53
C ASN A 439 7.22 -4.55 -3.00
N SER A 440 7.26 -3.83 -1.88
CA SER A 440 6.13 -3.02 -1.42
C SER A 440 6.56 -1.64 -0.93
N VAL A 441 5.71 -0.62 -1.17
CA VAL A 441 5.90 0.76 -0.70
C VAL A 441 4.68 1.22 0.10
N SER A 442 4.91 1.58 1.36
CA SER A 442 3.97 2.38 2.16
C SER A 442 4.37 3.85 2.12
N TYR A 443 3.57 4.68 1.47
CA TYR A 443 3.79 6.13 1.48
C TYR A 443 3.27 6.74 2.78
N HIS A 444 4.18 7.46 3.44
CA HIS A 444 3.95 8.23 4.65
C HIS A 444 4.36 9.69 4.43
N SER A 445 4.00 10.59 5.35
CA SER A 445 4.69 11.87 5.48
C SER A 445 4.77 12.26 6.94
N CYS A 446 5.84 12.89 7.43
CA CYS A 446 6.95 13.53 6.73
C CYS A 446 8.28 13.12 7.35
N SER A 447 9.39 13.24 6.60
CA SER A 447 10.78 13.37 7.11
C SER A 447 11.87 13.39 6.01
N GLU A 448 11.57 13.11 4.75
CA GLU A 448 12.56 12.90 3.66
C GLU A 448 13.40 11.65 3.90
N LEU A 449 12.73 10.51 4.15
CA LEU A 449 13.39 9.25 4.55
C LEU A 449 12.87 8.03 3.79
N TYR A 450 13.79 7.12 3.49
CA TYR A 450 13.50 5.71 3.28
C TYR A 450 13.66 4.96 4.61
N ILE A 451 12.71 4.08 4.88
CA ILE A 451 12.66 3.23 6.06
C ILE A 451 12.40 1.80 5.56
N TRP A 452 13.13 0.84 6.08
CA TRP A 452 12.90 -0.59 5.85
C TRP A 452 13.12 -1.34 7.17
N PRO A 453 12.72 -2.62 7.26
CA PRO A 453 12.81 -3.41 8.48
C PRO A 453 14.19 -3.45 9.15
N TRP A 454 14.30 -3.85 10.41
CA TRP A 454 13.18 -3.98 11.35
C TRP A 454 12.85 -2.60 11.96
N GLY A 455 11.57 -2.32 12.13
CA GLY A 455 11.06 -1.23 12.96
C GLY A 455 11.16 -1.55 14.45
N TYR A 456 10.93 -2.80 14.85
CA TYR A 456 10.77 -3.15 16.27
C TYR A 456 12.07 -3.27 17.10
N LYS A 457 13.22 -3.47 16.45
CA LYS A 457 14.53 -3.71 17.11
C LYS A 457 15.69 -3.01 16.40
N ASP A 458 16.79 -2.78 17.11
CA ASP A 458 18.01 -2.16 16.53
C ASP A 458 18.79 -3.11 15.59
N GLN A 459 18.46 -4.41 15.59
CA GLN A 459 19.12 -5.40 14.75
C GLN A 459 18.71 -5.25 13.29
N ASP A 460 19.70 -5.28 12.39
CA ASP A 460 19.46 -5.29 10.95
C ASP A 460 18.79 -6.60 10.48
N PRO A 461 17.82 -6.53 9.54
CA PRO A 461 17.21 -7.70 8.95
C PRO A 461 18.23 -8.51 8.13
N PRO A 462 17.98 -9.82 7.94
CA PRO A 462 18.84 -10.70 7.14
C PRO A 462 19.24 -10.15 5.76
N HIS A 463 18.35 -9.38 5.12
CA HIS A 463 18.55 -8.81 3.79
C HIS A 463 18.91 -7.31 3.77
N GLU A 464 19.31 -6.71 4.90
CA GLU A 464 19.67 -5.29 5.03
C GLU A 464 20.47 -4.73 3.85
N LEU A 465 21.58 -5.39 3.51
CA LEU A 465 22.47 -4.93 2.44
C LEU A 465 21.82 -5.02 1.05
N TYR A 466 20.89 -5.95 0.83
CA TYR A 466 20.13 -6.00 -0.42
C TYR A 466 19.16 -4.82 -0.49
N MET A 467 18.41 -4.58 0.59
CA MET A 467 17.43 -3.49 0.69
C MET A 467 18.10 -2.11 0.58
N GLU A 468 19.22 -1.89 1.30
CA GLU A 468 20.02 -0.68 1.20
C GLU A 468 20.48 -0.43 -0.24
N ASN A 469 20.88 -1.48 -0.98
CA ASN A 469 21.36 -1.32 -2.36
C ASN A 469 20.23 -1.02 -3.37
N GLN A 470 18.98 -1.46 -3.14
CA GLN A 470 17.83 -1.06 -3.95
C GLN A 470 17.45 0.42 -3.72
N VAL A 471 17.45 0.91 -2.47
CA VAL A 471 17.07 2.32 -2.20
C VAL A 471 18.21 3.31 -2.34
N LYS A 472 19.49 2.89 -2.32
CA LYS A 472 20.63 3.81 -2.41
C LYS A 472 20.66 4.68 -3.69
N PRO A 473 20.31 4.19 -4.90
CA PRO A 473 20.09 5.05 -6.07
C PRO A 473 18.96 6.06 -5.85
N LEU A 474 17.86 5.62 -5.23
CA LEU A 474 16.70 6.45 -4.93
C LEU A 474 17.00 7.56 -3.92
N MET A 475 17.77 7.26 -2.87
CA MET A 475 18.32 8.23 -1.92
C MET A 475 19.24 9.24 -2.61
N ASN A 476 20.01 8.82 -3.61
CA ASN A 476 20.83 9.73 -4.40
C ASN A 476 19.97 10.68 -5.24
N LEU A 477 18.96 10.16 -5.95
CA LEU A 477 18.04 10.92 -6.80
C LEU A 477 17.20 11.92 -5.97
N THR A 478 16.53 11.43 -4.94
CA THR A 478 15.59 12.22 -4.12
C THR A 478 16.27 13.11 -3.07
N GLY A 479 17.54 12.83 -2.74
CA GLY A 479 18.25 13.45 -1.63
C GLY A 479 17.77 12.99 -0.23
N TYR A 480 16.84 12.03 -0.15
CA TYR A 480 16.28 11.53 1.10
C TYR A 480 17.31 10.70 1.89
N GLY A 481 17.16 10.69 3.21
CA GLY A 481 18.03 9.95 4.14
C GLY A 481 17.53 8.53 4.44
N ASN A 482 18.28 7.86 5.33
CA ASN A 482 17.93 6.57 5.94
C ASN A 482 17.48 6.81 7.40
N TRP A 483 16.37 6.20 7.81
CA TRP A 483 15.88 6.20 9.21
C TRP A 483 16.93 5.79 10.23
N LYS A 484 17.64 4.68 9.98
CA LYS A 484 18.60 4.08 10.91
C LYS A 484 19.78 5.02 11.18
N ASP A 485 20.31 5.64 10.12
CA ASP A 485 21.40 6.62 10.21
C ASP A 485 21.02 7.91 10.96
N GLN A 486 19.73 8.29 10.97
CA GLN A 486 19.25 9.45 11.71
C GLN A 486 18.94 9.17 13.18
N GLY A 487 19.09 7.91 13.64
CA GLY A 487 18.82 7.51 15.02
C GLY A 487 17.34 7.56 15.34
N GLY A 488 16.52 6.96 14.47
CA GLY A 488 15.08 6.88 14.57
C GLY A 488 14.55 6.20 15.85
N TYR A 489 13.23 6.09 15.94
CA TYR A 489 12.55 5.37 17.01
C TYR A 489 12.06 4.00 16.54
N LYS A 490 11.93 3.06 17.49
CA LYS A 490 11.42 1.71 17.24
C LYS A 490 9.90 1.68 17.19
N VAL A 491 9.31 0.76 16.44
CA VAL A 491 7.86 0.62 16.25
C VAL A 491 7.49 -0.86 16.21
N SER A 492 6.33 -1.22 16.75
CA SER A 492 5.76 -2.57 16.70
C SER A 492 4.47 -2.55 15.87
N GLY A 493 4.15 -3.67 15.21
CA GLY A 493 2.94 -3.83 14.42
C GLY A 493 2.80 -2.83 13.26
N ASP A 494 3.88 -2.48 12.58
CA ASP A 494 3.87 -1.63 11.38
C ASP A 494 3.83 -2.48 10.09
N ILE A 495 3.46 -1.86 8.97
CA ILE A 495 3.30 -2.56 7.69
C ILE A 495 4.62 -3.10 7.14
N ASN A 496 5.76 -2.42 7.33
CA ASN A 496 7.03 -2.88 6.77
C ASN A 496 7.44 -4.21 7.39
N ASP A 497 7.40 -4.28 8.73
CA ASP A 497 7.80 -5.47 9.46
C ASP A 497 6.85 -6.64 9.18
N TYR A 498 5.54 -6.39 9.03
CA TYR A 498 4.58 -7.40 8.57
C TYR A 498 4.85 -7.88 7.14
N GLN A 499 5.01 -6.97 6.18
CA GLN A 499 5.21 -7.31 4.77
C GLN A 499 6.52 -8.05 4.53
N TYR A 500 7.58 -7.75 5.28
CA TYR A 500 8.85 -8.46 5.19
C TYR A 500 8.88 -9.74 6.02
N GLY A 501 8.43 -9.68 7.28
CA GLY A 501 8.53 -10.77 8.25
C GLY A 501 7.58 -11.92 7.98
N MET A 502 6.30 -11.64 7.70
CA MET A 502 5.29 -12.68 7.41
C MET A 502 5.06 -12.88 5.91
N GLN A 503 5.16 -11.81 5.11
CA GLN A 503 4.77 -11.86 3.70
C GLN A 503 5.99 -11.98 2.75
N GLY A 504 7.22 -11.81 3.25
CA GLY A 504 8.43 -12.03 2.45
C GLY A 504 8.63 -11.04 1.29
N SER A 505 7.90 -9.92 1.32
CA SER A 505 8.04 -8.76 0.44
C SER A 505 9.20 -7.89 0.92
N PHE A 506 10.02 -7.37 0.00
CA PHE A 506 10.96 -6.28 0.33
C PHE A 506 10.19 -4.97 0.51
N SER A 507 9.84 -4.67 1.75
CA SER A 507 8.96 -3.56 2.10
C SER A 507 9.71 -2.29 2.50
N TYR A 508 9.24 -1.16 1.98
CA TYR A 508 9.80 0.17 2.20
C TYR A 508 8.70 1.14 2.64
N THR A 509 8.97 1.91 3.69
CA THR A 509 8.19 3.08 4.04
C THR A 509 8.93 4.30 3.54
N VAL A 510 8.21 5.18 2.82
CA VAL A 510 8.78 6.41 2.25
C VAL A 510 8.10 7.61 2.88
N GLU A 511 8.84 8.32 3.72
CA GLU A 511 8.39 9.52 4.44
C GLU A 511 8.57 10.76 3.57
N LEU A 512 7.52 11.11 2.82
CA LEU A 512 7.48 12.19 1.85
C LEU A 512 7.66 13.58 2.48
N ASN A 513 8.56 14.38 1.90
CA ASN A 513 8.84 15.79 2.20
C ASN A 513 9.31 16.08 3.64
N SER A 514 10.02 17.21 3.82
CA SER A 514 10.55 17.58 5.14
C SER A 514 9.42 17.82 6.13
N CYS A 515 9.55 17.47 7.41
CA CYS A 515 8.57 17.92 8.40
C CYS A 515 8.64 19.43 8.70
N GLY A 516 9.77 20.07 8.38
CA GLY A 516 9.95 21.53 8.31
C GLY A 516 9.19 22.35 9.36
N SER A 517 8.24 23.16 8.89
CA SER A 517 7.39 24.04 9.70
C SER A 517 5.97 23.51 9.94
N GLN A 518 5.68 22.26 9.58
CA GLN A 518 4.33 21.70 9.47
C GLN A 518 3.42 22.55 8.57
N GLY A 519 3.68 22.45 7.27
CA GLY A 519 2.96 23.14 6.19
C GLY A 519 3.82 24.20 5.47
N GLY A 520 3.38 24.54 4.26
CA GLY A 520 4.07 25.48 3.35
C GLY A 520 5.03 24.80 2.37
N LEU A 521 5.83 25.60 1.66
CA LEU A 521 6.92 25.15 0.77
C LEU A 521 8.13 24.53 1.52
N GLN A 522 7.93 24.08 2.76
CA GLN A 522 8.92 23.41 3.59
C GLN A 522 8.42 22.01 4.01
N GLY A 523 7.42 21.48 3.30
CA GLY A 523 6.78 20.19 3.61
C GLY A 523 5.87 20.23 4.83
N GLY A 524 5.82 19.11 5.55
CA GLY A 524 4.88 18.80 6.63
C GLY A 524 3.71 17.94 6.15
N PHE A 525 2.86 17.53 7.09
CA PHE A 525 1.67 16.72 6.78
C PHE A 525 0.76 17.40 5.74
N HIS A 526 0.58 18.72 5.85
CA HIS A 526 -0.18 19.56 4.92
C HIS A 526 0.74 20.52 4.15
N ALA A 527 1.67 19.96 3.38
CA ALA A 527 2.56 20.71 2.50
C ALA A 527 1.77 21.61 1.53
N ASP A 528 2.36 22.74 1.10
CA ASP A 528 1.72 23.63 0.11
C ASP A 528 1.46 22.86 -1.21
N PRO A 529 0.29 23.01 -1.87
CA PRO A 529 0.01 22.32 -3.13
C PRO A 529 1.07 22.50 -4.23
N LEU A 530 1.82 23.59 -4.21
CA LEU A 530 2.96 23.81 -5.10
C LEU A 530 4.08 22.76 -4.97
N LEU A 531 4.14 21.99 -3.86
CA LEU A 531 5.04 20.87 -3.69
C LEU A 531 4.50 19.55 -4.27
N ILE A 532 3.23 19.46 -4.66
CA ILE A 532 2.65 18.19 -5.16
C ILE A 532 3.44 17.68 -6.36
N ARG A 533 3.51 18.46 -7.45
CA ARG A 533 4.16 18.00 -8.68
C ARG A 533 5.65 17.64 -8.51
N PRO A 534 6.50 18.45 -7.86
CA PRO A 534 7.88 18.04 -7.55
C PRO A 534 7.95 16.72 -6.77
N THR A 535 7.12 16.53 -5.74
CA THR A 535 7.11 15.28 -4.97
C THR A 535 6.65 14.09 -5.80
N VAL A 536 5.55 14.22 -6.55
CA VAL A 536 4.95 13.09 -7.27
C VAL A 536 5.77 12.67 -8.50
N ARG A 537 6.45 13.60 -9.18
CA ARG A 537 7.38 13.27 -10.28
C ARG A 537 8.67 12.65 -9.78
N MET A 538 9.28 13.21 -8.74
CA MET A 538 10.45 12.60 -8.10
C MET A 538 10.15 11.15 -7.68
N HIS A 539 8.97 10.89 -7.10
CA HIS A 539 8.59 9.54 -6.69
C HIS A 539 8.03 8.64 -7.80
N LEU A 540 7.62 9.20 -8.94
CA LEU A 540 7.35 8.44 -10.17
C LEU A 540 8.59 7.62 -10.54
N LEU A 541 9.75 8.26 -10.58
CA LEU A 541 11.04 7.62 -10.91
C LEU A 541 11.40 6.54 -9.88
N THR A 542 11.12 6.78 -8.59
CA THR A 542 11.35 5.78 -7.53
C THR A 542 10.46 4.54 -7.68
N ASN A 543 9.20 4.72 -8.08
CA ASN A 543 8.27 3.61 -8.32
C ASN A 543 8.64 2.82 -9.57
N MET A 544 9.04 3.51 -10.63
CA MET A 544 9.54 2.88 -11.85
C MET A 544 10.79 2.04 -11.56
N HIS A 545 11.77 2.57 -10.82
CA HIS A 545 12.94 1.80 -10.41
C HIS A 545 12.59 0.53 -9.62
N LEU A 546 11.67 0.61 -8.65
CA LEU A 546 11.25 -0.57 -7.86
C LEU A 546 10.44 -1.58 -8.67
N LEU A 547 9.80 -1.15 -9.77
CA LEU A 547 9.08 -2.02 -10.70
C LEU A 547 10.03 -2.71 -11.71
N ASP A 548 11.06 -1.99 -12.18
CA ASP A 548 12.11 -2.51 -13.07
C ASP A 548 13.09 -3.45 -12.35
N GLU A 549 13.70 -3.00 -11.25
CA GLU A 549 14.72 -3.71 -10.46
C GLU A 549 14.08 -4.59 -9.36
N SER A 550 12.99 -5.24 -9.73
CA SER A 550 12.27 -6.18 -8.87
C SER A 550 13.11 -7.44 -8.57
N PRO A 551 13.07 -7.99 -7.34
CA PRO A 551 13.90 -9.12 -6.92
C PRO A 551 13.76 -10.38 -7.78
N GLU A 552 14.88 -10.97 -8.20
CA GLU A 552 14.91 -12.23 -8.99
C GLU A 552 14.42 -13.48 -8.21
N ALA A 553 14.16 -13.38 -6.90
CA ALA A 553 13.65 -14.45 -6.05
C ALA A 553 12.95 -13.91 -4.80
N ARG A 554 11.98 -14.65 -4.26
CA ARG A 554 11.27 -14.31 -3.00
C ARG A 554 12.14 -14.59 -1.78
N ILE A 555 11.92 -13.90 -0.66
CA ILE A 555 12.68 -14.11 0.59
C ILE A 555 12.68 -15.60 1.02
N GLY A 556 11.51 -16.24 1.08
CA GLY A 556 11.37 -17.68 1.39
C GLY A 556 11.97 -18.63 0.34
N GLN A 557 12.30 -18.14 -0.87
CA GLN A 557 12.97 -18.92 -1.91
C GLN A 557 14.50 -18.70 -1.91
N MET A 558 14.98 -17.56 -1.41
CA MET A 558 16.41 -17.34 -1.16
C MET A 558 16.93 -18.27 -0.05
N PHE A 559 16.05 -18.72 0.86
CA PHE A 559 16.40 -19.62 1.97
C PHE A 559 15.31 -20.68 2.26
N PRO A 560 15.48 -21.94 1.83
CA PRO A 560 14.48 -23.00 2.02
C PRO A 560 14.40 -23.59 3.44
N ASP A 561 15.13 -23.04 4.42
CA ASP A 561 15.17 -23.45 5.83
C ASP A 561 15.15 -22.19 6.74
N TYR A 562 14.25 -21.23 6.52
CA TYR A 562 13.97 -20.19 7.54
C TYR A 562 13.14 -20.83 8.67
N GLY A 563 13.55 -20.57 9.92
CA GLY A 563 13.21 -21.40 11.10
C GLY A 563 14.45 -22.04 11.77
N ASP A 564 15.63 -22.01 11.15
CA ASP A 564 16.92 -22.18 11.85
C ASP A 564 17.91 -21.10 11.37
N LEU A 565 18.01 -20.00 12.12
CA LEU A 565 19.01 -18.94 11.91
C LEU A 565 20.47 -19.43 11.99
N ASN A 566 20.72 -20.68 12.43
CA ASN A 566 22.03 -21.36 12.42
C ASN A 566 22.13 -22.48 11.36
N GLY A 567 21.12 -22.62 10.50
CA GLY A 567 21.05 -23.60 9.43
C GLY A 567 22.15 -23.40 8.36
N PRO A 568 22.31 -24.32 7.39
CA PRO A 568 23.42 -24.28 6.42
C PRO A 568 23.23 -23.25 5.29
N GLY A 569 22.36 -22.25 5.46
CA GLY A 569 22.06 -21.19 4.49
C GLY A 569 23.23 -20.25 4.18
N ILE A 570 22.98 -19.28 3.32
CA ILE A 570 23.94 -18.26 2.90
C ILE A 570 24.12 -17.22 4.03
N HIS A 571 25.31 -17.19 4.62
CA HIS A 571 25.63 -16.39 5.83
C HIS A 571 26.54 -15.18 5.56
N SER A 572 26.81 -14.80 4.31
CA SER A 572 27.67 -13.64 4.03
C SER A 572 27.29 -12.85 2.75
N PRO A 573 27.59 -11.54 2.71
CA PRO A 573 27.49 -10.69 1.52
C PRO A 573 28.23 -11.19 0.28
N GLU A 574 29.20 -12.09 0.43
CA GLU A 574 30.01 -12.59 -0.69
C GLU A 574 29.31 -13.75 -1.43
N ASP A 575 28.33 -14.38 -0.78
CA ASP A 575 27.48 -15.43 -1.32
C ASP A 575 26.13 -14.88 -1.85
N THR A 576 25.71 -13.66 -1.44
CA THR A 576 24.58 -12.90 -2.03
C THR A 576 25.01 -11.93 -3.14
N MET A 577 26.31 -11.68 -3.33
CA MET A 577 26.80 -10.91 -4.48
C MET A 577 26.50 -11.65 -5.79
N MET A 578 25.66 -11.02 -6.62
CA MET A 578 25.29 -11.53 -7.95
C MET A 578 26.49 -12.05 -8.75
N PRO A 579 26.39 -13.19 -9.44
CA PRO A 579 27.39 -13.57 -10.44
C PRO A 579 27.41 -12.50 -11.56
N GLU A 580 28.61 -12.09 -12.00
CA GLU A 580 28.78 -11.06 -13.05
C GLU A 580 27.82 -11.30 -14.25
N LEU A 581 26.89 -10.35 -14.46
CA LEU A 581 25.93 -10.36 -15.56
C LEU A 581 26.63 -10.51 -16.91
N SER A 582 26.66 -11.74 -17.44
CA SER A 582 27.10 -11.97 -18.81
C SER A 582 25.96 -11.60 -19.74
N ILE A 583 25.96 -10.35 -20.22
CA ILE A 583 25.03 -9.88 -21.27
C ILE A 583 25.12 -10.82 -22.48
N LEU A 584 24.15 -11.73 -22.60
CA LEU A 584 23.94 -12.59 -23.76
C LEU A 584 22.68 -12.20 -24.50
N SER A 585 22.65 -10.92 -24.91
CA SER A 585 21.90 -10.49 -26.09
C SER A 585 22.16 -11.45 -27.24
N SER A 586 21.16 -12.25 -27.60
CA SER A 586 21.26 -13.30 -28.61
C SER A 586 20.30 -13.10 -29.80
N LYS A 587 19.99 -11.84 -30.15
CA LYS A 587 19.43 -11.48 -31.45
C LYS A 587 20.50 -11.49 -32.57
N GLY A 588 20.90 -12.70 -32.97
CA GLY A 588 21.14 -13.09 -34.37
C GLY A 588 22.34 -12.54 -35.17
N LYS A 589 23.28 -13.43 -35.51
CA LYS A 589 24.02 -13.59 -36.80
C LYS A 589 24.83 -14.90 -36.70
N THR A 590 24.83 -15.83 -37.65
CA THR A 590 24.64 -15.74 -39.12
C THR A 590 23.69 -16.78 -39.69
#